data_AF-A0A535XJD2-F1
#
_entry.id   AF-A0A535XJD2-F1
#
_cell.length_a   1.000
_cell.length_b   1.000
_cell.length_c   1.000
_cell.angle_alpha   90.00
_cell.angle_beta   90.00
_cell.angle_gamma   90.00
#
_symmetry.space_group_name_H-M   'P 1'
#
loop_
_entity.id
_entity.type
_entity.pdbx_description
1 polymer ?
#
loop_
_entity_poly.entity_id
_entity_poly.type
_entity_poly.pdbx_seq_one_letter_code
_entity_poly.pdbx_strand_id
1 'polypeptide(L)' 'MRQHLRSFEDALAYPPNQVFIGNRTPESLWDVPEPWWGYREPNANPRGPFGQIVSE' A
#
# COMPACT_ATOMS: atom_id res chain seq x y z
N MET A 1 -2.66 16.10 -17.50
CA MET A 1 -3.50 14.87 -17.50
C MET A 1 -2.91 13.83 -16.53
N ARG A 2 -2.82 14.15 -15.22
CA ARG A 2 -2.27 13.24 -14.17
C ARG A 2 -2.99 13.32 -12.81
N GLN A 3 -4.11 14.06 -12.72
CA GLN A 3 -4.75 14.36 -11.43
C GLN A 3 -5.43 13.15 -10.77
N HIS A 4 -5.53 12.02 -11.49
CA HIS A 4 -6.23 10.81 -11.05
C HIS A 4 -5.28 9.61 -10.89
N LEU A 5 -3.99 9.78 -11.21
CA LEU A 5 -2.98 8.76 -11.02
C LEU A 5 -2.24 9.04 -9.71
N ARG A 6 -2.05 7.99 -8.90
CA ARG A 6 -1.23 8.06 -7.69
C ARG A 6 0.25 8.01 -8.06
N SER A 7 1.10 8.66 -7.26
CA SER A 7 2.55 8.45 -7.39
C SER A 7 2.92 7.02 -6.97
N PHE A 8 4.13 6.59 -7.32
CA PHE A 8 4.65 5.31 -6.84
C PHE A 8 4.65 5.25 -5.31
N GLU A 9 5.04 6.33 -4.62
CA GLU A 9 5.07 6.40 -3.16
C GLU A 9 3.66 6.33 -2.55
N ASP A 10 2.68 6.98 -3.17
CA ASP A 10 1.27 6.90 -2.75
C ASP A 10 0.71 5.48 -2.92
N ALA A 11 1.04 4.81 -4.03
CA ALA A 11 0.63 3.43 -4.28
C ALA A 11 1.35 2.45 -3.35
N LEU A 12 2.65 2.63 -3.13
CA LEU A 12 3.45 1.81 -2.24
C LEU A 12 2.92 1.89 -0.79
N ALA A 13 2.61 3.11 -0.32
CA ALA A 13 2.11 3.36 1.02
C ALA A 13 0.64 3.00 1.24
N TYR A 14 -0.06 2.47 0.23
CA TYR A 14 -1.44 2.05 0.39
C TYR A 14 -1.52 0.72 1.14
N PRO A 15 -2.16 0.64 2.32
CA PRO A 15 -2.12 -0.56 3.16
C PRO A 15 -2.57 -1.86 2.46
N PRO A 16 -3.62 -1.86 1.63
CA PRO A 16 -4.00 -3.06 0.88
C PRO A 16 -2.92 -3.57 -0.08
N ASN A 17 -2.10 -2.67 -0.65
CA ASN A 17 -1.00 -3.08 -1.51
C ASN A 17 0.11 -3.78 -0.70
N GLN A 18 0.33 -3.36 0.55
CA GLN A 18 1.26 -4.02 1.47
C GLN A 18 0.75 -5.39 1.93
N VAL A 19 -0.57 -5.56 2.10
CA VAL A 19 -1.20 -6.88 2.31
C VAL A 19 -1.01 -7.77 1.08
N PHE A 20 -1.25 -7.23 -0.11
CA PHE A 20 -1.16 -7.97 -1.37
C PHE A 20 0.23 -8.60 -1.59
N ILE A 21 1.30 -7.86 -1.29
CA ILE A 21 2.68 -8.38 -1.40
C ILE A 21 3.16 -9.16 -0.17
N GLY A 22 2.33 -9.27 0.87
CA GLY A 22 2.61 -10.10 2.05
C GLY A 22 3.41 -9.41 3.17
N ASN A 23 3.55 -8.09 3.13
CA ASN A 23 4.20 -7.33 4.22
C ASN A 23 3.28 -7.14 5.43
N ARG A 24 1.98 -7.29 5.23
CA ARG A 24 0.96 -7.26 6.28
C ARG A 24 -0.03 -8.40 6.09
N THR A 25 -0.72 -8.79 7.15
CA THR A 25 -1.83 -9.73 7.05
C THR A 25 -3.13 -8.98 6.71
N PRO A 26 -4.11 -9.62 6.04
CA PRO A 26 -5.40 -8.98 5.73
C PRO A 26 -6.14 -8.42 6.96
N GLU A 27 -6.06 -9.12 8.10
CA GLU A 27 -6.74 -8.74 9.35
C GLU A 27 -6.22 -7.41 9.89
N SER A 28 -4.95 -7.07 9.62
CA SER A 28 -4.34 -5.81 10.07
C SER A 28 -4.96 -4.55 9.44
N LEU A 29 -5.79 -4.71 8.39
CA LEU A 29 -6.57 -3.63 7.81
C LEU A 29 -7.79 -3.26 8.66
N TRP A 30 -8.26 -4.16 9.54
CA TRP A 30 -9.38 -3.87 10.46
C TRP A 30 -9.01 -2.79 11.48
N ASP A 31 -7.72 -2.65 11.79
CA ASP A 31 -7.20 -1.62 12.68
C ASP A 31 -6.94 -0.28 11.97
N VAL A 32 -7.09 -0.21 10.65
CA VAL A 32 -6.89 1.01 9.86
C VAL A 32 -8.24 1.69 9.66
N PRO A 33 -8.43 2.94 10.16
CA PRO A 33 -9.67 3.67 9.96
C PRO A 33 -10.01 3.84 8.49
N GLU A 34 -11.26 3.57 8.14
CA GLU A 34 -11.77 3.85 6.81
C GLU A 34 -12.03 5.36 6.62
N PRO A 35 -11.86 5.89 5.39
CA PRO A 35 -11.45 5.17 4.19
C PRO A 35 -9.92 5.05 4.06
N TRP A 36 -9.43 3.88 3.63
CA TRP A 36 -7.99 3.58 3.59
C TRP A 36 -7.17 4.46 2.64
N TRP A 37 -7.78 5.10 1.65
CA TRP A 37 -7.05 6.00 0.75
C TRP A 37 -6.52 7.26 1.45
N GLY A 38 -7.08 7.61 2.61
CA GLY A 38 -6.59 8.70 3.47
C GLY A 38 -5.46 8.29 4.41
N TYR A 39 -5.14 7.00 4.48
CA TYR A 39 -4.10 6.46 5.35
C TYR A 39 -2.85 6.09 4.53
N ARG A 40 -1.67 6.41 5.08
CA ARG A 40 -0.37 6.04 4.52
C ARG A 40 0.36 5.11 5.47
N GLU A 41 0.85 3.99 4.94
CA GLU A 41 1.69 3.04 5.67
C GLU A 41 3.07 3.68 5.96
N PRO A 42 3.44 3.91 7.23
CA PRO A 42 4.66 4.65 7.58
C PRO A 42 5.96 3.95 7.17
N ASN A 43 5.93 2.63 7.00
CA ASN A 43 7.10 1.79 6.69
C ASN A 43 6.87 0.87 5.48
N ALA A 44 6.16 1.38 4.46
CA ALA A 44 5.86 0.62 3.26
C ALA A 44 7.14 0.11 2.57
N ASN A 45 7.25 -1.20 2.39
CA ASN A 45 8.38 -1.83 1.72
C ASN A 45 7.94 -2.29 0.33
N PRO A 46 8.69 -2.00 -0.75
CA PRO A 46 8.30 -2.41 -2.10
C PRO A 46 8.42 -3.92 -2.33
N ARG A 47 9.10 -4.66 -1.47
CA ARG A 47 9.22 -6.12 -1.56
C ARG A 47 8.56 -6.77 -0.36
N GLY A 48 7.87 -7.87 -0.62
CA GLY A 48 7.33 -8.75 0.40
C GLY A 48 7.41 -10.21 -0.03
N PRO A 49 7.02 -11.15 0.84
CA PRO A 49 7.09 -12.58 0.57
C PRO A 49 6.35 -13.03 -0.70
N PHE A 50 5.33 -12.28 -1.14
CA PHE A 50 4.48 -12.64 -2.28
C PHE A 50 4.78 -11.85 -3.56
N GLY A 51 5.77 -10.95 -3.53
CA GLY A 51 6.19 -10.21 -4.72
C GLY A 51 6.75 -8.83 -4.42
N GLN A 52 6.75 -7.98 -5.43
CA GLN A 52 7.23 -6.61 -5.30
C GLN A 52 6.40 -5.62 -6.12
N ILE A 53 6.27 -4.40 -5.60
CA ILE A 53 5.76 -3.24 -6.32
C ILE A 53 6.97 -2.55 -6.96
N VAL A 54 6.93 -2.39 -8.28
CA VAL A 54 8.00 -1.77 -9.08
C VAL A 54 7.58 -0.37 -9.54
N SER A 55 8.54 0.54 -9.63
CA SER A 55 8.34 1.85 -10.26
C SER A 55 8.30 1.72 -11.78
N GLU A 56 7.88 2.80 -12.45
CA GLU A 56 8.10 2.95 -13.91
C GLU A 56 9.58 3.00 -14.28
#